data_AF-A0A0F9LLH9-F1
#
_entry.id   AF-A0A0F9LLH9-F1
#
_cell.length_a   1.000
_cell.length_b   1.000
_cell.length_c   1.000
_cell.angle_alpha   90.00
_cell.angle_beta   90.00
_cell.angle_gamma   90.00
#
_symmetry.space_group_name_H-M   'P 1'
#
loop_
_entity.id
_entity.type
_entity.pdbx_description
1 polymer ?
#
loop_
_entity_poly.entity_id
_entity_poly.type
_entity_poly.pdbx_seq_one_letter_code
_entity_poly.pdbx_strand_id
1 'polypeptide(L)'
;MALSVVVKKVEDGSTLVVKAMSDKTEKITDVLKDLSVKMDDIKSDSVLIKEYTPLIEELFEKVGNVEEYLKERLATDFEKIKNIWNDYKSGKISRRELIKKALKILGKRFIKLIPIIM
;
A
#
# COMPACT_ATOMS: atom_id res chain seq x y z
N MET A 1 -19.35 -46.74 -38.98
CA MET A 1 -19.84 -45.38 -38.66
C MET A 1 -19.91 -45.08 -37.16
N ALA A 2 -20.28 -46.02 -36.28
CA ALA A 2 -20.37 -45.71 -34.83
C ALA A 2 -19.02 -45.36 -34.16
N LEU A 3 -17.93 -46.05 -34.52
CA LEU A 3 -16.60 -45.80 -33.96
C LEU A 3 -16.10 -44.36 -34.21
N SER A 4 -16.28 -43.85 -35.43
CA SER A 4 -15.79 -42.51 -35.81
C SER A 4 -16.56 -41.37 -35.13
N VAL A 5 -17.83 -41.60 -34.78
CA VAL A 5 -18.66 -40.62 -34.05
C VAL A 5 -18.25 -40.56 -32.58
N VAL A 6 -17.94 -41.69 -31.97
CA VAL A 6 -17.47 -41.75 -30.56
C VAL A 6 -16.11 -41.08 -30.42
N VAL A 7 -15.17 -41.32 -31.35
CA VAL A 7 -13.84 -40.71 -31.33
C VAL A 7 -13.92 -39.17 -31.41
N LYS A 8 -14.72 -38.61 -32.33
CA LYS A 8 -14.92 -37.16 -32.44
C LYS A 8 -15.46 -36.54 -31.14
N LYS A 9 -16.45 -37.18 -30.51
CA LYS A 9 -17.08 -36.67 -29.29
C LYS A 9 -16.11 -36.64 -28.09
N VAL A 10 -15.17 -37.59 -28.05
CA VAL A 10 -14.09 -37.62 -27.04
C VAL A 10 -13.08 -36.50 -27.31
N GLU A 11 -12.63 -36.31 -28.56
CA GLU A 11 -11.71 -35.22 -28.93
C GLU A 11 -12.29 -33.83 -28.65
N ASP A 12 -13.56 -33.60 -28.97
CA ASP A 12 -14.26 -32.33 -28.70
C ASP A 12 -14.34 -32.06 -27.19
N GLY A 13 -14.66 -33.09 -26.40
CA GLY A 13 -14.70 -33.00 -24.94
C GLY A 13 -13.32 -32.68 -24.34
N SER A 14 -12.27 -33.35 -24.79
CA SER A 14 -10.88 -33.08 -24.38
C SER A 14 -10.45 -31.66 -24.74
N THR A 15 -10.81 -31.17 -25.94
CA THR A 15 -10.48 -29.81 -26.40
C THR A 15 -11.15 -28.73 -25.55
N LEU A 16 -12.43 -28.93 -25.19
CA LEU A 16 -13.16 -28.02 -24.30
C LEU A 16 -12.53 -27.96 -22.90
N VAL A 17 -12.11 -29.09 -22.35
CA VAL A 17 -11.45 -29.15 -21.04
C VAL A 17 -10.09 -28.43 -21.08
N VAL A 18 -9.28 -28.66 -22.12
CA VAL A 18 -7.99 -27.99 -22.28
C VAL A 18 -8.15 -26.48 -22.39
N LYS A 19 -9.15 -26.00 -23.14
CA LYS A 19 -9.44 -24.56 -23.24
C LYS A 19 -9.85 -23.97 -21.90
N ALA A 20 -10.77 -24.61 -21.18
CA ALA A 20 -11.20 -24.14 -19.87
C ALA A 20 -10.07 -24.13 -18.83
N MET A 21 -9.14 -25.09 -18.91
CA MET A 21 -7.93 -25.11 -18.09
C MET A 21 -6.97 -23.98 -18.47
N SER A 22 -6.77 -23.73 -19.77
CA SER A 22 -5.95 -22.62 -20.27
C SER A 22 -6.46 -21.27 -19.76
N ASP A 23 -7.77 -21.02 -19.89
CA ASP A 23 -8.40 -19.77 -19.43
C ASP A 23 -8.25 -19.58 -17.91
N LYS A 24 -8.29 -20.68 -17.14
CA LYS A 24 -8.04 -20.65 -15.69
C LYS A 24 -6.59 -20.33 -15.37
N THR A 25 -5.63 -20.93 -16.08
CA THR A 25 -4.20 -20.65 -15.92
C THR A 25 -3.87 -19.19 -16.22
N GLU A 26 -4.49 -18.61 -17.25
CA GLU A 26 -4.33 -17.20 -17.59
C GLU A 26 -4.82 -16.28 -16.47
N LYS A 27 -6.04 -16.52 -15.96
CA LYS A 27 -6.59 -15.76 -14.81
C LYS A 27 -5.72 -15.87 -13.56
N ILE A 28 -5.20 -17.05 -13.26
CA ILE A 28 -4.29 -17.24 -12.12
C ILE A 28 -3.02 -16.40 -12.32
N THR A 29 -2.48 -16.39 -13.54
CA THR A 29 -1.28 -15.60 -13.88
C THR A 29 -1.50 -14.11 -13.67
N ASP A 30 -2.65 -13.58 -14.06
CA ASP A 30 -2.97 -12.16 -13.87
C ASP A 30 -3.14 -11.79 -12.40
N VAL A 31 -3.82 -12.64 -11.61
CA VAL A 31 -3.93 -12.45 -10.15
C VAL A 31 -2.56 -12.45 -9.48
N LEU A 32 -1.64 -13.33 -9.91
CA LEU A 32 -0.28 -13.38 -9.37
C LEU A 32 0.52 -12.11 -9.68
N LYS A 33 0.37 -11.54 -10.88
CA LYS A 33 1.01 -10.26 -11.24
C LYS A 33 0.50 -9.12 -10.36
N ASP A 34 -0.82 -9.02 -10.19
CA ASP A 34 -1.44 -7.99 -9.34
C ASP A 34 -1.00 -8.11 -7.88
N LEU A 35 -0.89 -9.33 -7.36
CA LEU A 35 -0.37 -9.58 -6.01
C LEU A 35 1.10 -9.18 -5.88
N SER A 36 1.92 -9.46 -6.89
CA SER A 36 3.33 -9.08 -6.90
C SER A 36 3.49 -7.56 -6.79
N VAL A 37 2.75 -6.79 -7.60
CA VAL A 37 2.79 -5.32 -7.59
C VAL A 37 2.37 -4.78 -6.22
N LYS A 38 1.24 -5.25 -5.67
CA LYS A 38 0.77 -4.83 -4.34
C LYS A 38 1.76 -5.17 -3.23
N MET A 39 2.46 -6.30 -3.33
CA MET A 39 3.46 -6.70 -2.35
C MET A 39 4.67 -5.77 -2.36
N ASP A 40 5.09 -5.30 -3.53
CA ASP A 40 6.19 -4.33 -3.65
C ASP A 40 5.80 -2.95 -3.09
N ASP A 41 4.56 -2.51 -3.32
CA ASP A 41 4.02 -1.30 -2.68
C ASP A 41 4.05 -1.41 -1.14
N ILE A 42 3.59 -2.54 -0.59
CA ILE A 42 3.61 -2.78 0.87
C ILE A 42 5.03 -2.81 1.44
N LYS A 43 5.98 -3.43 0.72
CA LYS A 43 7.39 -3.42 1.13
C LYS A 43 7.93 -2.00 1.16
N SER A 44 7.62 -1.19 0.14
CA SER A 44 8.01 0.22 0.11
C SER A 44 7.48 0.98 1.32
N ASP A 45 6.18 0.85 1.63
CA ASP A 45 5.56 1.47 2.80
C ASP A 45 6.18 1.01 4.12
N SER A 46 6.48 -0.28 4.25
CA SER A 46 7.12 -0.86 5.45
C SER A 46 8.52 -0.28 5.67
N VAL A 47 9.30 -0.14 4.60
CA VAL A 47 10.63 0.49 4.64
C VAL A 47 10.51 1.95 5.06
N LEU A 48 9.60 2.71 4.43
CA LEU A 48 9.38 4.12 4.79
C LEU A 48 8.98 4.29 6.25
N ILE A 49 8.07 3.44 6.75
CA ILE A 49 7.66 3.48 8.16
C ILE A 49 8.83 3.15 9.08
N LYS A 50 9.59 2.09 8.77
CA LYS A 50 10.69 1.64 9.63
C LYS A 50 11.82 2.67 9.71
N GLU A 51 12.19 3.27 8.58
CA GLU A 51 13.32 4.21 8.50
C GLU A 51 12.95 5.59 9.06
N TYR A 52 11.79 6.13 8.70
CA TYR A 52 11.48 7.53 8.96
C TYR A 52 10.68 7.77 10.24
N THR A 53 9.99 6.76 10.79
CA THR A 53 9.29 6.93 12.08
C THR A 53 10.21 7.46 13.19
N PRO A 54 11.37 6.86 13.49
CA PRO A 54 12.23 7.35 14.57
C PRO A 54 12.76 8.77 14.30
N LEU A 55 13.09 9.10 13.05
CA LEU A 55 13.58 10.43 12.68
C LEU A 55 12.51 11.52 12.88
N ILE A 56 11.25 11.21 12.56
CA ILE A 56 10.13 12.13 12.76
C ILE A 56 9.77 12.22 14.25
N GLU A 57 9.88 11.13 15.01
CA GLU A 57 9.71 11.16 16.47
C GLU A 57 10.73 12.11 17.12
N GLU A 58 12.01 12.00 16.75
CA GLU A 58 13.07 12.89 17.23
C GLU A 58 12.82 14.36 16.81
N LEU A 59 12.38 14.58 15.57
CA LEU A 59 12.00 15.91 15.10
C LEU A 59 10.88 16.51 15.96
N PHE A 60 9.84 15.73 16.27
CA PHE A 60 8.70 16.19 17.09
C PHE A 60 9.09 16.50 18.53
N GLU A 61 10.17 15.90 19.05
CA GLU A 61 10.72 16.25 20.37
C GLU A 61 11.47 17.58 20.36
N LYS A 62 12.12 17.91 19.24
CA LYS A 62 12.88 19.16 19.06
C LYS A 62 11.98 20.35 18.67
N VAL A 63 10.81 20.06 18.10
CA VAL A 63 9.85 21.07 17.66
C VAL A 63 8.93 21.45 18.83
N GLY A 64 8.93 22.74 19.20
CA GLY A 64 8.09 23.23 20.30
C GLY A 64 6.59 23.09 20.04
N ASN A 65 6.13 23.50 18.84
CA ASN A 65 4.73 23.38 18.43
C ASN A 65 4.58 22.50 17.19
N VAL A 66 4.33 21.20 17.41
CA VAL A 66 4.18 20.21 16.33
C VAL A 66 3.01 20.54 15.41
N GLU A 67 1.90 21.11 15.92
CA GLU A 67 0.74 21.43 15.08
C GLU A 67 1.06 22.50 14.05
N GLU A 68 1.67 23.59 14.51
CA GLU A 68 2.05 24.73 13.68
C GLU A 68 3.10 24.29 12.66
N TYR A 69 4.11 23.55 13.10
CA TYR A 69 5.12 22.98 12.23
C TYR A 69 4.53 22.12 11.09
N LEU A 70 3.57 21.24 11.42
CA LEU A 70 2.90 20.42 10.43
C LEU A 70 2.05 21.25 9.47
N LYS A 71 1.34 22.27 9.96
CA LYS A 71 0.54 23.17 9.11
C LYS A 71 1.41 23.97 8.14
N GLU A 72 2.54 24.49 8.61
CA GLU A 72 3.49 25.24 7.77
C GLU A 72 4.11 24.37 6.68
N ARG A 73 4.56 23.15 7.06
CA ARG A 73 5.30 22.28 6.14
C ARG A 73 4.43 21.47 5.20
N LEU A 74 3.21 21.12 5.61
CA LEU A 74 2.28 20.33 4.79
C LEU A 74 1.25 21.20 4.06
N ALA A 75 1.02 22.44 4.50
CA ALA A 75 0.02 23.34 3.92
C ALA A 75 -1.33 22.61 3.72
N THR A 76 -1.82 22.51 2.48
CA THR A 76 -3.08 21.83 2.15
C THR A 76 -3.05 20.32 2.44
N ASP A 77 -1.87 19.69 2.47
CA ASP A 77 -1.75 18.27 2.81
C ASP A 77 -2.02 18.00 4.31
N PHE A 78 -1.97 19.02 5.17
CA PHE A 78 -2.35 18.88 6.58
C PHE A 78 -3.82 18.46 6.73
N GLU A 79 -4.71 18.96 5.87
CA GLU A 79 -6.14 18.62 5.92
C GLU A 79 -6.39 17.12 5.69
N LYS A 80 -5.51 16.44 4.94
CA LYS A 80 -5.60 14.98 4.71
C LYS A 80 -5.33 14.15 5.95
N ILE A 81 -4.57 14.69 6.91
CA ILE A 81 -4.22 14.01 8.17
C ILE A 81 -4.91 14.62 9.39
N LYS A 82 -5.78 15.62 9.20
CA LYS A 82 -6.44 16.36 10.29
C LYS A 82 -7.21 15.49 11.26
N ASN A 83 -7.92 14.48 10.75
CA ASN A 83 -8.65 13.53 11.59
C ASN A 83 -7.70 12.75 12.51
N ILE A 84 -6.57 12.29 11.95
CA ILE A 84 -5.54 11.56 12.69
C ILE A 84 -4.83 12.47 13.68
N TRP A 85 -4.57 13.72 13.30
CA TRP A 85 -4.04 14.75 14.20
C TRP A 85 -4.96 14.99 15.40
N ASN A 86 -6.27 15.10 15.18
CA ASN A 86 -7.25 15.25 16.25
C ASN A 86 -7.32 14.00 17.14
N ASP A 87 -7.24 12.80 16.56
CA ASP A 87 -7.16 11.56 17.34
C ASP A 87 -5.91 11.54 18.24
N TYR A 88 -4.77 12.02 17.73
CA TYR A 88 -3.55 12.18 18.53
C TYR A 88 -3.72 13.20 19.65
N LYS A 89 -4.27 14.39 19.36
CA LYS A 89 -4.54 15.43 20.38
C LYS A 89 -5.51 14.96 21.46
N SER A 90 -6.48 14.13 21.09
CA SER A 90 -7.43 13.55 22.04
C SER A 90 -6.88 12.35 22.83
N GLY A 91 -5.63 11.93 22.56
CA GLY A 91 -4.98 10.80 23.23
C GLY A 91 -5.45 9.42 22.76
N LYS A 92 -6.33 9.33 21.75
CA LYS A 92 -6.80 8.05 21.19
C LYS A 92 -5.71 7.25 20.50
N ILE A 93 -4.71 7.94 19.92
CA ILE A 93 -3.56 7.31 19.28
C ILE A 93 -2.26 7.90 19.83
N SER A 94 -1.21 7.10 19.85
CA SER A 94 0.12 7.56 20.24
C SER A 94 0.77 8.40 19.14
N ARG A 95 1.85 9.14 19.50
CA ARG A 95 2.69 9.88 18.54
C ARG A 95 3.20 8.97 17.41
N ARG A 96 3.66 7.77 17.76
CA ARG A 96 4.14 6.78 16.80
C ARG A 96 3.06 6.36 15.82
N GLU A 97 1.84 6.17 16.29
CA GLU A 97 0.70 5.82 15.43
C GLU A 97 0.26 6.99 14.53
N LEU A 98 0.34 8.24 15.02
CA LEU A 98 0.17 9.43 14.18
C LEU A 98 1.17 9.41 13.02
N ILE A 99 2.46 9.23 13.30
CA ILE A 99 3.53 9.25 12.29
C ILE A 99 3.34 8.12 11.27
N LYS A 100 3.06 6.89 11.72
CA LYS A 100 2.77 5.77 10.81
C LYS A 100 1.59 6.04 9.91
N LYS A 101 0.47 6.52 10.46
CA LYS A 101 -0.75 6.80 9.69
C LYS A 101 -0.52 7.96 8.71
N ALA A 102 0.22 8.99 9.13
CA ALA A 102 0.58 10.10 8.25
C ALA A 102 1.53 9.66 7.12
N LEU A 103 2.53 8.83 7.39
CA LEU A 103 3.39 8.22 6.36
C LEU A 103 2.60 7.40 5.35
N LYS A 104 1.58 6.64 5.79
CA LYS A 104 0.72 5.88 4.87
C LYS A 104 -0.13 6.78 3.96
N ILE A 105 -0.54 7.95 4.42
CA ILE A 105 -1.42 8.85 3.65
C ILE A 105 -0.61 9.77 2.74
N LEU A 106 0.49 10.30 3.25
CA LEU A 106 1.27 11.35 2.60
C LEU A 106 2.58 10.85 2.00
N GLY A 107 3.02 9.63 2.37
CA GLY A 107 4.22 8.99 1.84
C GLY A 107 5.44 9.90 1.95
N LYS A 108 6.15 10.04 0.82
CA LYS A 108 7.34 10.88 0.69
C LYS A 108 7.11 12.36 1.03
N ARG A 109 5.88 12.86 0.95
CA ARG A 109 5.59 14.26 1.31
C ARG A 109 5.72 14.50 2.81
N PHE A 110 5.38 13.50 3.63
CA PHE A 110 5.57 13.56 5.08
C PHE A 110 7.03 13.46 5.48
N ILE A 111 7.85 12.77 4.68
CA ILE A 111 9.30 12.66 4.92
C ILE A 111 10.00 14.01 4.75
N LYS A 112 9.48 14.88 3.86
CA LYS A 112 10.00 16.25 3.67
C LYS A 112 9.87 17.14 4.92
N LEU A 113 9.20 16.66 5.96
CA LEU A 113 9.25 17.30 7.28
C LEU A 113 10.67 17.28 7.81
N ILE A 114 11.42 16.19 7.64
CA ILE A 114 12.79 16.13 8.14
C ILE A 114 13.61 17.17 7.38
N PRO A 115 14.14 18.22 8.04
CA PRO A 115 15.00 19.16 7.37
C PRO A 115 16.22 18.38 6.85
N ILE A 116 16.58 18.61 5.59
CA ILE A 116 17.84 18.09 5.04
C ILE A 116 18.96 18.81 5.80
N ILE A 117 19.39 18.24 6.92
CA ILE A 117 20.65 18.61 7.54
C ILE A 117 21.70 17.91 6.68
N MET A 118 22.27 18.71 5.77
CA MET A 118 23.52 18.40 5.06
C MET A 118 24.66 19.07 5.79
#